data_AF-A0A7Y6XRD1-F1
#
_entry.id   AF-A0A7Y6XRD1-F1
#
_cell.length_a   1.000
_cell.length_b   1.000
_cell.length_c   1.000
_cell.angle_alpha   90.00
_cell.angle_beta   90.00
_cell.angle_gamma   90.00
#
_symmetry.space_group_name_H-M   'P 1'
#
loop_
_entity.id
_entity.type
_entity.pdbx_description
1 polymer ?
#
loop_
_entity_poly.entity_id
_entity_poly.type
_entity_poly.pdbx_seq_one_letter_code
_entity_poly.pdbx_strand_id
1 'polypeptide(L)'
;MSFRKRLYIIIFGTDTPAGKAFDVVLLIAILFSVLAVMLESVPSISKNYGQVFKYSEWFFTVLFSLEYLTRIYVTESKKKYIFSFYGLIDLLSVLPTYLSLIFVGSQYLLII
;
A
#
# COMPACT_ATOMS: atom_id res chain seq x y z
N MET A 1 -2.64 -24.05 -19.18
CA MET A 1 -2.36 -23.63 -17.79
C MET A 1 -3.45 -22.67 -17.33
N SER A 2 -4.08 -22.90 -16.17
CA SER A 2 -5.12 -22.02 -15.64
C SER A 2 -4.55 -20.65 -15.25
N PHE A 3 -5.28 -19.57 -15.54
CA PHE A 3 -4.89 -18.16 -15.33
C PHE A 3 -4.40 -17.89 -13.89
N ARG A 4 -5.00 -18.57 -12.90
CA ARG A 4 -4.60 -18.52 -11.49
C ARG A 4 -3.17 -18.99 -11.23
N LYS A 5 -2.72 -20.05 -11.91
CA LYS A 5 -1.36 -20.60 -11.76
C LYS A 5 -0.30 -19.66 -12.32
N ARG A 6 -0.63 -18.92 -13.38
CA ARG A 6 0.26 -17.92 -14.00
C ARG A 6 0.41 -16.68 -13.11
N LEU A 7 -0.70 -16.19 -12.55
CA LEU A 7 -0.68 -15.11 -11.54
C LEU A 7 0.10 -15.51 -10.29
N TYR A 8 -0.07 -16.73 -9.79
CA TYR A 8 0.69 -17.23 -8.64
C TYR A 8 2.20 -17.25 -8.91
N ILE A 9 2.64 -17.70 -10.08
CA ILE A 9 4.07 -17.70 -10.44
C ILE A 9 4.61 -16.28 -10.63
N ILE A 10 3.82 -15.34 -11.14
CA ILE A 10 4.28 -13.95 -11.30
C ILE A 10 4.36 -13.24 -9.95
N ILE A 11 3.43 -13.52 -9.03
CA ILE A 11 3.34 -12.83 -7.73
C ILE A 11 4.21 -13.50 -6.64
N PHE A 12 4.38 -14.82 -6.68
CA PHE A 12 5.19 -15.57 -5.69
C PHE A 12 6.47 -16.17 -6.27
N GLY A 13 6.59 -16.28 -7.59
CA GLY A 13 7.78 -16.80 -8.25
C GLY A 13 8.80 -15.70 -8.53
N THR A 14 9.69 -15.49 -7.58
CA THR A 14 10.87 -14.61 -7.70
C THR A 14 11.84 -15.05 -8.81
N ASP A 15 11.66 -16.24 -9.40
CA ASP A 15 12.44 -16.74 -10.53
C ASP A 15 12.02 -16.19 -11.89
N THR A 16 10.88 -15.47 -11.99
CA THR A 16 10.46 -14.83 -13.24
C THR A 16 10.89 -13.37 -13.32
N PRO A 17 11.34 -12.87 -14.49
CA PRO A 17 11.69 -11.45 -14.65
C PRO A 17 10.49 -10.52 -14.39
N ALA A 18 9.27 -11.01 -14.62
CA ALA A 18 8.03 -10.29 -14.31
C ALA A 18 7.81 -10.14 -12.79
N GLY A 19 8.04 -11.20 -12.00
CA GLY A 19 7.95 -11.13 -10.53
C GLY A 19 8.99 -10.21 -9.93
N LYS A 20 10.24 -10.28 -10.40
CA LYS A 20 11.31 -9.35 -9.96
C LYS A 20 10.98 -7.89 -10.29
N ALA A 21 10.48 -7.61 -11.49
CA ALA A 21 10.09 -6.25 -11.88
C ALA A 21 8.96 -5.72 -10.99
N PHE A 22 7.98 -6.57 -10.66
CA PHE A 22 6.89 -6.22 -9.74
C PHE A 22 7.43 -5.85 -8.35
N ASP A 23 8.29 -6.69 -7.77
CA ASP A 23 8.88 -6.45 -6.45
C ASP A 23 9.72 -5.17 -6.41
N VAL A 24 10.49 -4.88 -7.47
CA VAL A 24 11.30 -3.66 -7.57
C VAL A 24 10.42 -2.42 -7.68
N VAL A 25 9.37 -2.45 -8.52
CA VAL A 25 8.43 -1.32 -8.65
C VAL A 25 7.72 -1.07 -7.32
N LEU A 26 7.30 -2.14 -6.62
CA LEU A 26 6.68 -2.04 -5.32
C LEU A 26 7.62 -1.41 -4.28
N LEU A 27 8.87 -1.88 -4.22
CA LEU A 27 9.88 -1.34 -3.32
C LEU A 27 10.11 0.15 -3.58
N ILE A 28 10.24 0.55 -4.85
CA ILE A 28 10.38 1.96 -5.23
C ILE A 28 9.14 2.76 -4.80
N ALA A 29 7.93 2.24 -5.01
CA ALA A 29 6.70 2.89 -4.57
C ALA A 29 6.64 3.09 -3.05
N ILE A 30 7.05 2.08 -2.26
CA ILE A 30 7.13 2.18 -0.79
C ILE A 30 8.11 3.28 -0.38
N LEU A 31 9.30 3.31 -1.00
CA LEU A 31 10.30 4.35 -0.71
C LEU A 31 9.75 5.75 -1.02
N PHE A 32 9.10 5.94 -2.17
CA PHE A 32 8.49 7.23 -2.49
C PHE A 32 7.35 7.61 -1.54
N SER A 33 6.53 6.63 -1.13
CA SER A 33 5.46 6.86 -0.15
C SER A 33 6.03 7.34 1.19
N VAL A 34 7.07 6.67 1.69
CA VAL A 34 7.73 7.07 2.95
C VAL A 34 8.37 8.45 2.80
N LEU A 35 9.04 8.73 1.68
CA LEU A 35 9.61 10.05 1.42
C LEU A 35 8.54 11.15 1.36
N ALA A 36 7.39 10.89 0.74
CA ALA A 36 6.28 11.85 0.71
C ALA A 36 5.80 12.20 2.12
N VAL A 37 5.61 11.19 2.99
CA VAL A 37 5.22 11.39 4.40
C VAL A 37 6.30 12.14 5.19
N MET A 38 7.58 11.82 4.97
CA MET A 38 8.69 12.52 5.61
C MET A 38 8.77 13.99 5.19
N LEU A 39 8.55 14.29 3.91
CA LEU A 39 8.52 15.66 3.39
C LEU A 39 7.30 16.44 3.90
N GLU A 40 6.14 15.80 3.98
CA GLU A 40 4.93 16.37 4.57
C GLU A 40 5.11 16.69 6.06
N SER A 41 5.94 15.93 6.78
CA SER A 41 6.23 16.19 8.19
C SER A 41 7.00 17.50 8.43
N VAL A 42 7.55 18.13 7.39
CA VAL A 42 8.26 19.41 7.48
C VAL A 42 7.27 20.58 7.30
N PRO A 43 7.03 21.43 8.32
CA PRO A 43 5.99 22.46 8.27
C PRO A 43 6.14 23.48 7.13
N SER A 44 7.38 23.84 6.78
CA SER A 44 7.66 24.79 5.69
C SER A 44 7.30 24.24 4.30
N ILE A 45 7.39 22.92 4.13
CA ILE A 45 7.08 22.22 2.88
C ILE A 45 5.57 21.91 2.84
N SER A 46 5.02 21.41 3.94
CA SER A 46 3.59 21.10 4.07
C SER A 46 2.68 22.30 3.82
N LYS A 47 3.05 23.49 4.31
CA LYS A 47 2.24 24.70 4.12
C LYS A 47 2.03 25.08 2.65
N ASN A 48 3.00 24.78 1.78
CA ASN A 48 2.97 25.13 0.36
C ASN A 48 2.49 23.96 -0.52
N TYR A 49 2.73 22.71 -0.10
CA TYR A 49 2.46 21.51 -0.91
C TYR A 49 1.48 20.52 -0.27
N GLY A 50 0.79 20.90 0.81
CA GLY A 50 -0.11 20.00 1.55
C GLY A 50 -1.17 19.32 0.67
N GLN A 51 -1.68 20.02 -0.36
CA GLN A 51 -2.63 19.42 -1.30
C GLN A 51 -1.98 18.34 -2.19
N VAL A 52 -0.72 18.53 -2.58
CA VAL A 52 0.05 17.53 -3.36
C VAL A 52 0.35 16.30 -2.51
N PHE A 53 0.70 16.48 -1.23
CA PHE A 53 0.89 15.35 -0.32
C PHE A 53 -0.39 14.57 -0.08
N LYS A 54 -1.53 15.24 0.11
CA LYS A 54 -2.85 14.57 0.20
C LYS A 54 -3.17 13.73 -1.05
N TYR A 55 -2.95 14.27 -2.26
CA TYR A 55 -3.17 13.48 -3.47
C TYR A 55 -2.20 12.30 -3.58
N SER A 56 -0.94 12.50 -3.19
CA SER A 56 0.08 11.45 -3.18
C SER A 56 -0.25 10.35 -2.18
N GLU A 57 -0.69 10.72 -0.97
CA GLU A 57 -1.15 9.80 0.06
C GLU A 57 -2.28 8.93 -0.49
N TRP A 58 -3.35 9.54 -1.01
CA TRP A 58 -4.48 8.81 -1.60
C TRP A 58 -4.04 7.90 -2.76
N PHE A 59 -3.13 8.37 -3.61
CA PHE A 59 -2.57 7.56 -4.70
C PHE A 59 -1.87 6.31 -4.15
N PHE A 60 -0.96 6.46 -3.17
CA PHE A 60 -0.24 5.34 -2.57
C PHE A 60 -1.18 4.40 -1.80
N THR A 61 -2.16 4.93 -1.07
CA THR A 61 -3.18 4.11 -0.38
C THR A 61 -3.95 3.25 -1.36
N VAL A 62 -4.44 3.81 -2.46
CA VAL A 62 -5.18 3.04 -3.48
C VAL A 62 -4.26 1.99 -4.12
N LEU A 63 -3.03 2.38 -4.46
CA LEU A 63 -2.05 1.50 -5.09
C LEU A 63 -1.71 0.29 -4.20
N PHE A 64 -1.36 0.51 -2.93
CA PHE A 64 -1.03 -0.56 -2.00
C PHE A 64 -2.27 -1.39 -1.59
N SER A 65 -3.46 -0.78 -1.50
CA SER A 65 -4.69 -1.53 -1.24
C SER A 65 -5.02 -2.48 -2.39
N LEU A 66 -4.91 -2.03 -3.64
CA LEU A 66 -5.13 -2.88 -4.81
C LEU A 66 -4.10 -4.01 -4.88
N GLU A 67 -2.86 -3.71 -4.53
CA GLU A 67 -1.79 -4.69 -4.47
C GLU A 67 -2.05 -5.77 -3.42
N TYR A 68 -2.36 -5.39 -2.18
CA TYR A 68 -2.69 -6.31 -1.10
C TYR A 68 -3.89 -7.20 -1.44
N LEU A 69 -4.95 -6.61 -2.02
CA LEU A 69 -6.13 -7.36 -2.48
C LEU A 69 -5.79 -8.35 -3.60
N THR A 70 -4.92 -7.95 -4.53
CA THR A 70 -4.45 -8.82 -5.61
C THR A 70 -3.66 -10.00 -5.05
N ARG A 71 -2.75 -9.77 -4.09
CA ARG A 71 -2.00 -10.84 -3.41
C ARG A 71 -2.92 -11.80 -2.65
N ILE A 72 -3.92 -11.29 -1.94
CA ILE A 72 -4.95 -12.14 -1.28
C ILE A 72 -5.73 -12.95 -2.31
N TYR A 73 -6.15 -12.35 -3.43
CA TYR A 73 -6.95 -13.02 -4.45
C TYR A 73 -6.20 -14.18 -5.12
N VAL A 74 -4.90 -14.01 -5.35
CA VAL A 74 -4.05 -14.98 -6.05
C VAL A 74 -3.55 -16.08 -5.12
N THR A 75 -3.44 -15.81 -3.83
CA THR A 75 -2.99 -16.81 -2.85
C THR A 75 -4.05 -17.88 -2.60
N GLU A 76 -3.67 -19.16 -2.67
CA GLU A 76 -4.60 -20.29 -2.44
C GLU A 76 -5.22 -20.29 -1.04
N SER A 77 -4.45 -19.87 -0.02
CA SER A 77 -4.89 -19.80 1.38
C SER A 77 -4.92 -18.36 1.89
N LYS A 78 -5.99 -17.62 1.56
CA LYS A 78 -6.19 -16.20 1.93
C LYS A 78 -5.88 -15.89 3.40
N LYS A 79 -6.43 -16.67 4.34
CA LYS A 79 -6.21 -16.48 5.78
C LYS A 79 -4.73 -16.65 6.15
N LYS A 80 -4.07 -17.66 5.58
CA LYS A 80 -2.64 -17.90 5.82
C LYS A 80 -1.78 -16.73 5.33
N TYR A 81 -2.16 -16.10 4.21
CA TYR A 81 -1.48 -14.91 3.72
C TYR A 81 -1.67 -13.71 4.65
N ILE A 82 -2.92 -13.39 5.00
CA ILE A 82 -3.25 -12.23 5.86
C ILE A 82 -2.51 -12.31 7.20
N PHE A 83 -2.40 -13.51 7.79
CA PHE A 83 -1.68 -13.74 9.05
C PHE A 83 -0.19 -14.11 8.86
N SER A 84 0.34 -14.01 7.65
CA SER A 84 1.77 -14.21 7.40
C SER A 84 2.56 -12.93 7.66
N PHE A 85 3.87 -13.06 7.89
CA PHE A 85 4.76 -11.91 8.05
C PHE A 85 4.65 -10.91 6.89
N TYR A 86 4.65 -11.39 5.64
CA TYR A 86 4.55 -10.55 4.45
C TYR A 86 3.18 -9.88 4.32
N GLY A 87 2.09 -10.63 4.56
CA GLY A 87 0.74 -10.05 4.55
C GLY A 87 0.52 -9.01 5.66
N LEU A 88 1.18 -9.17 6.81
CA LEU A 88 1.18 -8.15 7.86
C LEU A 88 1.95 -6.89 7.45
N ILE A 89 3.10 -7.02 6.79
CA ILE A 89 3.84 -5.85 6.27
C ILE A 89 3.00 -5.09 5.23
N ASP A 90 2.34 -5.80 4.30
CA ASP A 90 1.46 -5.16 3.33
C ASP A 90 0.24 -4.50 4.00
N LEU A 91 -0.34 -5.14 5.01
CA LEU A 91 -1.45 -4.55 5.76
C LEU A 91 -1.01 -3.26 6.48
N LEU A 92 0.19 -3.28 7.09
CA LEU A 92 0.75 -2.14 7.78
C LEU A 92 1.13 -0.99 6.82
N SER A 93 1.38 -1.26 5.54
CA SER A 93 1.72 -0.21 4.57
C SER A 93 0.49 0.62 4.16
N VAL A 94 -0.70 0.03 4.16
CA VAL A 94 -1.97 0.73 3.87
C VAL A 94 -2.65 1.32 5.12
N LEU A 95 -2.38 0.73 6.30
CA LEU A 95 -3.05 1.06 7.56
C LEU A 95 -3.00 2.57 7.94
N PRO A 96 -1.87 3.30 7.81
CA PRO A 96 -1.75 4.65 8.34
C PRO A 96 -2.80 5.62 7.78
N THR A 97 -3.07 5.57 6.47
CA THR A 97 -4.07 6.44 5.84
C THR A 97 -5.49 6.08 6.29
N TYR A 98 -5.82 4.79 6.42
CA TYR A 98 -7.12 4.38 6.95
C TYR A 98 -7.30 4.81 8.42
N LEU A 99 -6.25 4.73 9.24
CA LEU A 99 -6.29 5.25 10.60
C LEU A 99 -6.50 6.77 10.59
N SER A 100 -5.77 7.51 9.75
CA SER A 100 -5.94 8.96 9.59
C SER A 100 -7.40 9.31 9.26
N LEU A 101 -8.03 8.59 8.32
CA LEU A 101 -9.44 8.79 7.98
C LEU A 101 -10.39 8.52 9.15
N ILE A 102 -10.15 7.47 9.93
CA ILE A 102 -10.98 7.14 11.10
C ILE A 102 -10.82 8.21 12.19
N PHE A 103 -9.59 8.58 12.54
CA PHE A 103 -9.31 9.54 13.61
C PHE A 103 -9.71 10.97 13.22
N VAL A 104 -9.36 11.44 12.01
CA VAL A 104 -9.76 12.77 11.53
C VAL A 104 -11.27 12.83 11.28
N GLY A 105 -11.85 11.80 10.66
CA GLY A 105 -13.30 11.70 10.45
C GLY A 105 -14.09 11.69 11.77
N SER A 106 -13.55 11.08 12.83
CA SER A 106 -14.16 11.10 14.16
C SER A 106 -14.21 12.49 14.78
N GLN A 107 -13.20 13.34 14.54
CA GLN A 107 -13.22 14.73 15.01
C GLN A 107 -14.25 15.58 14.26
N TYR A 108 -14.48 15.34 12.97
CA TYR A 108 -15.55 16.02 12.23
C TYR A 108 -16.95 15.62 12.74
N LEU A 109 -17.15 14.37 13.16
CA LEU A 109 -18.42 13.89 13.73
C LEU A 109 -18.69 14.43 15.14
N LEU A 110 -17.67 14.89 15.88
CA LEU A 110 -17.83 15.47 17.22
C LEU A 110 -18.18 16.97 17.21
N ILE A 111 -18.02 17.65 16.06
CA ILE A 111 -18.27 19.10 15.92
C ILE A 111 -19.72 19.37 15.47
N ILE A 112 -20.51 18.33 15.17
CA ILE A 112 -21.92 18.41 14.77
C ILE A 112 -22.81 17.89 15.89
#